data_AF-A0A8C0N0N4-F1
#
_entry.id   AF-A0A8C0N0N4-F1
#
_cell.length_a   1.000
_cell.length_b   1.000
_cell.length_c   1.000
_cell.angle_alpha   90.00
_cell.angle_beta   90.00
_cell.angle_gamma   90.00
#
_symmetry.space_group_name_H-M   'P 1'
#
loop_
_entity.id
_entity.type
_entity.pdbx_description
1 polymer ?
#
loop_
_entity_poly.entity_id
_entity_poly.type
_entity_poly.pdbx_seq_one_letter_code
_entity_poly.pdbx_strand_id
1 'polypeptide(L)'
;MPNIVLFSGSSHQDLSQRVADRLGLELGKVVTKKFSNQETSVEIGESVRGEDVYIIQSGCGEINDNLMELLIMINACKIASSSRVTAVIPCFPYARQDKKDKSRAPISAKLVANMLSVAGADHIITMDLHASQIQGFFDIPVDNLYAEPAVLQWIRENIAEWRNCIIVSPDAGGAKRVTSIADRLNVEFALIHKERKKANEVDRMVLVGDVKDRVAILVDDMADTCGTICHAADKLLSAGATKVYAILTHGIFSGPAISRINNAAFEAVVVTNTIPQEDKMKHCPKIQVKAQRDGIYWLSEATRCLRRNRTSCCFDRRCWLEPRSPLMTNCCITMAHFIIRPQGREEKHKIRCADFHQPGILPPQIWLFTFFLPEILNCTPCHCLVHFQGPTNTGRFKTMALGHGWFSDHDYFVGQWFSKWGPGRATSVSPGNLGKM
;
A
#
# COMPACT_ATOMS: atom_id res chain seq x y z
N MET A 1 -4.31 13.20 -22.25
CA MET A 1 -4.20 12.93 -20.81
C MET A 1 -3.65 14.20 -20.20
N PRO A 2 -4.19 14.68 -19.05
CA PRO A 2 -3.64 15.85 -18.37
C PRO A 2 -2.17 15.61 -17.99
N ASN A 3 -1.34 16.66 -17.99
CA ASN A 3 0.01 16.56 -17.47
C ASN A 3 -0.05 16.44 -15.94
N ILE A 4 0.97 15.81 -15.37
CA ILE A 4 1.14 15.75 -13.93
C ILE A 4 1.90 17.00 -13.51
N VAL A 5 1.40 17.68 -12.47
CA VAL A 5 2.13 18.72 -11.77
C VAL A 5 2.26 18.33 -10.31
N LEU A 6 3.48 18.43 -9.77
CA LEU A 6 3.79 18.04 -8.39
C LEU A 6 4.22 19.26 -7.60
N PHE A 7 3.48 19.60 -6.54
CA PHE A 7 3.88 20.64 -5.60
C PHE A 7 4.32 20.04 -4.27
N SER A 8 5.27 20.71 -3.62
CA SER A 8 5.64 20.43 -2.23
C SER A 8 5.09 21.51 -1.32
N GLY A 9 4.53 21.13 -0.18
CA GLY A 9 4.41 22.05 0.95
C GLY A 9 5.74 22.24 1.68
N SER A 10 5.72 23.00 2.78
CA SER A 10 6.90 23.31 3.60
C SER A 10 7.32 22.16 4.52
N SER A 11 6.47 21.15 4.75
CA SER A 11 6.71 20.14 5.80
C SER A 11 7.85 19.17 5.48
N HIS A 12 8.02 18.76 4.22
CA HIS A 12 9.05 17.78 3.84
C HIS A 12 9.49 17.90 2.37
N GLN A 13 10.25 18.95 2.05
CA GLN A 13 10.72 19.19 0.68
C GLN A 13 11.65 18.09 0.14
N ASP A 14 12.50 17.48 0.97
CA ASP A 14 13.39 16.38 0.55
C ASP A 14 12.59 15.18 0.01
N LEU A 15 11.52 14.76 0.69
CA LEU A 15 10.65 13.68 0.22
C LEU A 15 9.99 14.05 -1.12
N SER A 16 9.46 15.27 -1.20
CA SER A 16 8.81 15.77 -2.42
C SER A 16 9.77 15.79 -3.61
N GLN A 17 11.00 16.27 -3.41
CA GLN A 17 12.04 16.31 -4.44
C GLN A 17 12.39 14.91 -4.91
N ARG A 18 12.59 13.96 -4.00
CA ARG A 18 12.90 12.57 -4.35
C ARG A 18 11.76 11.89 -5.13
N VAL A 19 10.50 12.22 -4.81
CA VAL A 19 9.34 11.75 -5.59
C VAL A 19 9.35 12.37 -6.99
N ALA A 20 9.65 13.66 -7.11
CA ALA A 20 9.77 14.37 -8.39
C ALA A 20 10.88 13.76 -9.28
N ASP A 21 12.09 13.59 -8.73
CA ASP A 21 13.25 13.01 -9.41
C ASP A 21 12.94 11.61 -9.96
N ARG A 22 12.22 10.79 -9.18
CA ARG A 22 11.85 9.44 -9.58
C ARG A 22 10.78 9.40 -10.67
N LEU A 23 9.89 10.38 -10.70
CA LEU A 23 8.92 10.56 -11.76
C LEU A 23 9.51 11.21 -13.02
N GLY A 24 10.74 11.73 -12.93
CA GLY A 24 11.37 12.51 -13.99
C GLY A 24 10.67 13.87 -14.18
N LEU A 25 10.19 14.45 -13.08
CA LEU A 25 9.47 15.73 -13.05
C LEU A 25 10.25 16.72 -12.18
N GLU A 26 10.06 18.01 -12.46
CA GLU A 26 10.47 19.08 -11.55
C GLU A 26 9.31 19.41 -10.60
N LEU A 27 9.63 19.88 -9.39
CA LEU A 27 8.61 20.40 -8.49
C LEU A 27 8.07 21.72 -9.07
N GLY A 28 6.75 21.85 -9.02
CA GLY A 28 6.07 23.04 -9.46
C GLY A 28 6.43 24.25 -8.60
N LYS A 29 6.43 25.42 -9.22
CA LYS A 29 6.79 26.69 -8.60
C LYS A 29 5.68 27.10 -7.65
N VAL A 30 5.99 27.15 -6.36
CA VAL A 30 5.10 27.68 -5.32
C VAL A 30 5.89 28.60 -4.40
N VAL A 31 5.29 29.74 -4.07
CA VAL A 31 5.81 30.65 -3.05
C VAL A 31 4.98 30.45 -1.79
N THR A 32 5.56 29.76 -0.80
CA THR A 32 4.98 29.58 0.53
C THR A 32 5.71 30.46 1.53
N LYS A 33 4.98 31.34 2.22
CA LYS A 33 5.53 32.24 3.24
C LYS A 33 4.57 32.37 4.43
N LYS A 34 5.11 32.74 5.58
CA LYS A 34 4.33 33.07 6.78
C LYS A 34 4.39 34.58 7.02
N PHE A 35 3.24 35.24 7.13
CA PHE A 35 3.18 36.64 7.51
C PHE A 35 3.58 36.83 8.98
N SER A 36 3.90 38.06 9.37
CA SER A 36 4.33 38.38 10.74
C SER A 36 3.28 38.03 11.80
N ASN A 37 1.99 38.03 11.44
CA ASN A 37 0.87 37.61 12.27
C ASN A 37 0.59 36.09 12.24
N GLN A 38 1.51 35.29 11.70
CA GLN A 38 1.42 33.82 11.59
C GLN A 38 0.44 33.28 10.53
N GLU A 39 -0.19 34.13 9.72
CA GLU A 39 -0.98 33.66 8.59
C GLU A 39 -0.11 33.02 7.51
N THR A 40 -0.60 31.92 6.95
CA THR A 40 0.08 31.22 5.84
C THR A 40 -0.36 31.82 4.51
N SER A 41 0.61 32.22 3.69
CA SER A 41 0.40 32.77 2.35
C SER A 41 1.03 31.84 1.33
N VAL A 42 0.21 31.44 0.35
CA VAL A 42 0.59 30.53 -0.72
C VAL A 42 0.25 31.19 -2.04
N GLU A 43 1.20 31.16 -2.97
CA GLU A 43 1.01 31.61 -4.35
C GLU A 43 1.54 30.55 -5.31
N ILE A 44 0.65 30.01 -6.16
CA ILE A 44 1.02 29.06 -7.21
C ILE A 44 1.66 29.85 -8.36
N GLY A 45 2.94 29.60 -8.62
CA GLY A 45 3.77 30.38 -9.55
C GLY A 45 3.69 29.92 -11.01
N GLU A 46 2.82 28.96 -11.33
CA GLU A 46 2.60 28.46 -12.69
C GLU A 46 1.13 28.09 -12.95
N SER A 47 0.76 27.91 -14.22
CA SER A 47 -0.61 27.54 -14.57
C SER A 47 -0.85 26.06 -14.32
N VAL A 48 -1.90 25.76 -13.56
CA VAL A 48 -2.36 24.38 -13.28
C VAL A 48 -3.67 24.04 -14.00
N ARG A 49 -4.11 24.88 -14.94
CA ARG A 49 -5.42 24.76 -15.60
C ARG A 49 -5.49 23.46 -16.41
N GLY A 50 -6.45 22.60 -16.07
CA GLY A 50 -6.65 21.32 -16.74
C GLY A 50 -5.60 20.26 -16.41
N GLU A 51 -4.69 20.52 -15.47
CA GLU A 51 -3.63 19.59 -15.07
C GLU A 51 -4.05 18.67 -13.90
N ASP A 52 -3.35 17.53 -13.76
CA ASP A 52 -3.51 16.57 -12.67
C ASP A 52 -2.50 16.90 -11.57
N VAL A 53 -2.97 17.56 -10.51
CA VAL A 53 -2.14 18.17 -9.48
C VAL A 53 -1.98 17.23 -8.30
N TYR A 54 -0.75 17.04 -7.85
CA TYR A 54 -0.39 16.31 -6.65
C TYR A 54 0.29 17.25 -5.66
N ILE A 55 -0.22 17.34 -4.44
CA ILE A 55 0.37 18.18 -3.39
C ILE A 55 0.91 17.27 -2.30
N ILE A 56 2.23 17.24 -2.12
CA ILE A 56 2.89 16.45 -1.07
C ILE A 56 3.03 17.33 0.19
N GLN A 57 2.34 16.92 1.26
CA GLN A 57 2.49 17.52 2.58
C GLN A 57 2.27 16.47 3.67
N SER A 58 3.23 16.32 4.58
CA SER A 58 3.10 15.42 5.72
C SER A 58 2.58 16.14 6.97
N GLY A 59 1.87 15.43 7.84
CA GLY A 59 1.38 15.95 9.12
C GLY A 59 2.45 15.96 10.22
N CYS A 60 3.63 16.53 9.96
CA CYS A 60 4.74 16.61 10.93
C CYS A 60 5.10 18.04 11.35
N GLY A 61 5.96 18.22 12.35
CA GLY A 61 6.37 19.55 12.85
C GLY A 61 5.19 20.32 13.45
N GLU A 62 5.02 21.58 13.02
CA GLU A 62 3.84 22.40 13.34
C GLU A 62 2.63 21.91 12.55
N ILE A 63 1.96 20.89 13.10
CA ILE A 63 0.89 20.14 12.42
C ILE A 63 -0.26 21.04 11.91
N ASN A 64 -0.61 22.08 12.65
CA ASN A 64 -1.70 23.00 12.28
C ASN A 64 -1.31 23.88 11.10
N ASP A 65 -0.10 24.43 11.13
CA ASP A 65 0.41 25.27 10.04
C ASP A 65 0.52 24.46 8.76
N ASN A 66 1.06 23.25 8.84
CA ASN A 66 1.20 22.35 7.69
C ASN A 66 -0.14 21.89 7.12
N LEU A 67 -1.13 21.65 7.99
CA LEU A 67 -2.50 21.35 7.57
C LEU A 67 -3.14 22.55 6.87
N MET A 68 -3.02 23.75 7.45
CA MET A 68 -3.57 24.97 6.83
C MET A 68 -2.90 25.29 5.51
N GLU A 69 -1.58 25.16 5.41
CA GLU A 69 -0.84 25.31 4.16
C GLU A 69 -1.35 24.35 3.08
N LEU A 70 -1.54 23.07 3.41
CA LEU A 70 -2.10 22.08 2.49
C LEU A 70 -3.50 22.46 2.01
N LEU A 71 -4.39 22.86 2.92
CA LEU A 71 -5.76 23.27 2.58
C LEU A 71 -5.77 24.49 1.65
N ILE A 72 -4.91 25.47 1.90
CA ILE A 72 -4.78 26.66 1.06
C ILE A 72 -4.24 26.29 -0.33
N MET A 73 -3.21 25.43 -0.42
CA MET A 73 -2.68 24.95 -1.69
C MET A 73 -3.72 24.19 -2.52
N ILE A 74 -4.49 23.29 -1.88
CA ILE A 74 -5.58 22.54 -2.54
C ILE A 74 -6.61 23.51 -3.11
N ASN A 75 -7.08 24.45 -2.29
CA ASN A 75 -8.08 25.42 -2.71
C ASN A 75 -7.56 26.32 -3.84
N ALA A 76 -6.31 26.80 -3.75
CA ALA A 76 -5.68 27.60 -4.80
C ALA A 76 -5.62 26.85 -6.14
N CYS A 77 -5.25 25.56 -6.13
CA CYS A 77 -5.24 24.74 -7.33
C CYS A 77 -6.66 24.48 -7.86
N LYS A 78 -7.64 24.30 -6.99
CA LYS A 78 -9.03 24.03 -7.37
C LYS A 78 -9.65 25.24 -8.09
N ILE A 79 -9.53 26.44 -7.52
CA ILE A 79 -10.06 27.68 -8.12
C ILE A 79 -9.26 28.09 -9.38
N ALA A 80 -7.99 27.71 -9.47
CA ALA A 80 -7.18 27.86 -10.69
C ALA A 80 -7.55 26.88 -11.82
N SER A 81 -8.67 26.14 -11.67
CA SER A 81 -9.23 25.23 -12.67
C SER A 81 -8.35 24.02 -12.99
N SER A 82 -7.67 23.45 -11.99
CA SER A 82 -7.04 22.13 -12.13
C SER A 82 -8.07 21.06 -12.48
N SER A 83 -7.66 20.04 -13.24
CA SER A 83 -8.55 18.93 -13.60
C SER A 83 -8.83 18.03 -12.41
N ARG A 84 -7.83 17.79 -11.56
CA ARG A 84 -7.92 16.96 -10.37
C ARG A 84 -6.86 17.41 -9.37
N VAL A 85 -7.21 17.41 -8.08
CA VAL A 85 -6.27 17.67 -6.98
C VAL A 85 -6.16 16.45 -6.09
N THR A 86 -4.99 15.83 -6.04
CA THR A 86 -4.67 14.72 -5.15
C THR A 86 -3.81 15.22 -3.99
N ALA A 87 -4.30 15.04 -2.75
CA ALA A 87 -3.49 15.32 -1.57
C ALA A 87 -2.67 14.08 -1.20
N VAL A 88 -1.36 14.22 -1.21
CA VAL A 88 -0.41 13.17 -0.83
C VAL A 88 0.08 13.46 0.58
N ILE A 89 -0.42 12.67 1.54
CA ILE A 89 -0.25 12.88 2.98
C ILE A 89 0.43 11.68 3.60
N PRO A 90 1.78 11.59 3.58
CA PRO A 90 2.51 10.41 4.06
C PRO A 90 2.19 10.03 5.51
N CYS A 91 2.15 11.01 6.43
CA CYS A 91 1.65 10.82 7.79
C CYS A 91 0.37 11.62 7.96
N PHE A 92 -0.77 10.95 8.12
CA PHE A 92 -2.07 11.61 8.23
C PHE A 92 -2.21 12.40 9.55
N PRO A 93 -2.50 13.72 9.50
CA PRO A 93 -2.61 14.54 10.69
C PRO A 93 -3.83 14.13 11.53
N TYR A 94 -3.69 14.22 12.86
CA TYR A 94 -4.76 13.87 13.82
C TYR A 94 -5.26 12.42 13.77
N ALA A 95 -4.55 11.49 13.12
CA ALA A 95 -5.04 10.11 12.92
C ALA A 95 -5.36 9.34 14.22
N ARG A 96 -4.70 9.67 15.34
CA ARG A 96 -4.96 9.07 16.66
C ARG A 96 -6.27 9.54 17.32
N GLN A 97 -6.94 10.54 16.74
CA GLN A 97 -8.21 11.10 17.23
C GLN A 97 -9.36 10.68 16.28
N ASP A 98 -9.45 9.38 16.01
CA ASP A 98 -10.39 8.72 15.09
C ASP A 98 -11.70 8.28 15.76
N LYS A 99 -11.73 8.20 17.09
CA LYS A 99 -12.91 7.77 17.86
C LYS A 99 -13.10 8.56 19.14
N LYS A 100 -14.32 8.48 19.69
CA LYS A 100 -14.63 9.05 21.00
C LYS A 100 -14.24 8.07 22.11
N ASP A 101 -13.00 8.17 22.59
CA ASP A 101 -12.53 7.37 23.72
C ASP A 101 -13.20 7.74 25.06
N LYS A 102 -13.72 8.96 25.17
CA LYS A 102 -14.49 9.45 26.31
C LYS A 102 -15.67 10.29 25.84
N SER A 103 -16.69 10.43 26.69
CA SER A 103 -17.81 11.32 26.42
C SER A 103 -17.32 12.76 26.19
N ARG A 104 -17.83 13.41 25.13
CA ARG A 104 -17.49 14.77 24.67
C ARG A 104 -16.08 15.00 24.11
N ALA A 105 -15.39 13.97 23.62
CA ALA A 105 -14.19 14.15 22.79
C ALA A 105 -14.54 14.46 21.32
N PRO A 106 -13.74 15.26 20.60
CA PRO A 106 -13.87 15.43 19.16
C PRO A 106 -13.38 14.19 18.41
N ILE A 107 -13.88 13.99 17.19
CA ILE A 107 -13.29 13.06 16.22
C ILE A 107 -12.51 13.91 15.21
N SER A 108 -11.33 14.34 15.61
CA SER A 108 -10.55 15.32 14.84
C SER A 108 -10.09 14.79 13.50
N ALA A 109 -9.82 13.47 13.38
CA ALA A 109 -9.50 12.87 12.09
C ALA A 109 -10.65 13.02 11.07
N LYS A 110 -11.92 12.91 11.51
CA LYS A 110 -13.09 13.16 10.65
C LYS A 110 -13.23 14.64 10.31
N LEU A 111 -12.94 15.54 11.26
CA LEU A 111 -12.91 16.98 10.97
C LEU A 111 -11.88 17.31 9.88
N VAL A 112 -10.66 16.76 9.99
CA VAL A 112 -9.61 16.94 8.98
C VAL A 112 -10.04 16.38 7.63
N ALA A 113 -10.63 15.18 7.60
CA ALA A 113 -11.17 14.62 6.36
C ALA A 113 -12.19 15.55 5.71
N ASN A 114 -13.13 16.10 6.50
CA ASN A 114 -14.11 17.07 6.00
C ASN A 114 -13.45 18.35 5.47
N MET A 115 -12.43 18.89 6.15
CA MET A 115 -11.72 20.08 5.68
C MET A 115 -11.00 19.84 4.36
N LEU A 116 -10.34 18.70 4.19
CA LEU A 116 -9.67 18.32 2.93
C LEU A 116 -10.68 18.18 1.78
N SER A 117 -11.82 17.53 2.03
CA SER A 117 -12.90 17.39 1.05
C SER A 117 -13.48 18.75 0.64
N VAL A 118 -13.76 19.63 1.61
CA VAL A 118 -14.34 20.97 1.35
C VAL A 118 -13.33 21.91 0.69
N ALA A 119 -12.03 21.78 0.99
CA ALA A 119 -10.98 22.53 0.29
C ALA A 119 -10.89 22.17 -1.21
N GLY A 120 -11.44 21.02 -1.62
CA GLY A 120 -11.54 20.60 -3.01
C GLY A 120 -10.59 19.49 -3.42
N ALA A 121 -10.10 18.67 -2.47
CA ALA A 121 -9.36 17.46 -2.77
C ALA A 121 -10.29 16.44 -3.46
N ASP A 122 -9.84 15.88 -4.57
CA ASP A 122 -10.58 14.86 -5.33
C ASP A 122 -10.11 13.43 -5.00
N HIS A 123 -8.90 13.31 -4.42
CA HIS A 123 -8.28 12.03 -4.10
C HIS A 123 -7.26 12.18 -2.96
N ILE A 124 -7.12 11.16 -2.10
CA ILE A 124 -6.12 11.13 -1.03
C ILE A 124 -5.18 9.94 -1.24
N ILE A 125 -3.87 10.17 -1.13
CA ILE A 125 -2.85 9.12 -0.99
C ILE A 125 -2.22 9.28 0.38
N THR A 126 -2.18 8.22 1.18
CA THR A 126 -1.57 8.23 2.51
C THR A 126 -0.85 6.92 2.77
N MET A 127 -0.12 6.80 3.88
CA MET A 127 0.61 5.61 4.27
C MET A 127 0.29 5.24 5.71
N ASP A 128 0.04 3.95 5.95
CA ASP A 128 -0.24 3.33 7.25
C ASP A 128 -1.13 4.17 8.18
N LEU A 129 -2.36 4.48 7.74
CA LEU A 129 -3.36 5.09 8.62
C LEU A 129 -3.46 4.37 9.97
N HIS A 130 -3.41 5.16 11.06
CA HIS A 130 -3.51 4.66 12.43
C HIS A 130 -4.68 3.68 12.61
N ALA A 131 -5.83 4.04 12.03
CA ALA A 131 -7.00 3.19 11.93
C ALA A 131 -7.48 3.12 10.47
N SER A 132 -7.66 1.91 9.96
CA SER A 132 -8.16 1.68 8.59
C SER A 132 -9.53 2.34 8.32
N GLN A 133 -10.33 2.55 9.37
CA GLN A 133 -11.65 3.16 9.33
C GLN A 133 -11.61 4.63 8.89
N ILE A 134 -10.47 5.31 9.01
CA ILE A 134 -10.29 6.69 8.55
C ILE A 134 -10.57 6.81 7.04
N GLN A 135 -10.38 5.74 6.25
CA GLN A 135 -10.78 5.73 4.83
C GLN A 135 -12.28 6.04 4.67
N GLY A 136 -13.12 5.50 5.56
CA GLY A 136 -14.57 5.76 5.56
C GLY A 136 -14.96 7.15 6.08
N PHE A 137 -13.99 8.00 6.47
CA PHE A 137 -14.28 9.41 6.77
C PHE A 137 -14.38 10.27 5.52
N PHE A 138 -13.85 9.78 4.40
CA PHE A 138 -13.89 10.44 3.11
C PHE A 138 -14.99 9.84 2.23
N ASP A 139 -15.65 10.71 1.46
CA ASP A 139 -16.52 10.30 0.35
C ASP A 139 -15.75 10.23 -0.98
N ILE A 140 -14.53 10.80 -1.01
CA ILE A 140 -13.57 10.72 -2.10
C ILE A 140 -12.68 9.47 -1.95
N PRO A 141 -12.12 8.94 -3.05
CA PRO A 141 -11.25 7.78 -2.96
C PRO A 141 -10.01 8.05 -2.09
N VAL A 142 -9.57 7.02 -1.37
CA VAL A 142 -8.40 7.06 -0.49
C VAL A 142 -7.54 5.83 -0.77
N ASP A 143 -6.33 6.05 -1.27
CA ASP A 143 -5.32 5.02 -1.39
C ASP A 143 -4.46 5.01 -0.12
N ASN A 144 -4.70 4.04 0.78
CA ASN A 144 -3.88 3.81 1.97
C ASN A 144 -2.79 2.79 1.67
N LEU A 145 -1.55 3.27 1.51
CA LEU A 145 -0.36 2.48 1.27
C LEU A 145 0.14 1.83 2.58
N TYR A 146 0.88 0.73 2.48
CA TYR A 146 1.43 0.01 3.64
C TYR A 146 2.94 -0.08 3.56
N ALA A 147 3.65 0.25 4.65
CA ALA A 147 5.09 0.02 4.75
C ALA A 147 5.43 -1.45 5.07
N GLU A 148 4.43 -2.30 5.32
CA GLU A 148 4.61 -3.73 5.67
C GLU A 148 5.58 -4.48 4.72
N PRO A 149 5.51 -4.37 3.37
CA PRO A 149 6.46 -5.06 2.50
C PRO A 149 7.92 -4.61 2.71
N ALA A 150 8.12 -3.31 2.93
CA ALA A 150 9.43 -2.71 3.19
C ALA A 150 10.00 -3.18 4.54
N VAL A 151 9.14 -3.21 5.56
CA VAL A 151 9.47 -3.72 6.90
C VAL A 151 9.89 -5.18 6.84
N LEU A 152 9.13 -6.03 6.14
CA LEU A 152 9.45 -7.45 5.95
C LEU A 152 10.80 -7.65 5.25
N GLN A 153 11.09 -6.84 4.23
CA GLN A 153 12.37 -6.87 3.55
C GLN A 153 13.52 -6.47 4.49
N TRP A 154 13.35 -5.38 5.25
CA TRP A 154 14.39 -4.93 6.20
C TRP A 154 14.70 -5.98 7.25
N ILE A 155 13.67 -6.59 7.85
CA ILE A 155 13.83 -7.64 8.87
C ILE A 155 14.68 -8.79 8.31
N ARG A 156 14.38 -9.28 7.10
CA ARG A 156 15.11 -10.40 6.48
C ARG A 156 16.56 -10.06 6.13
N GLU A 157 16.83 -8.81 5.78
CA GLU A 157 18.16 -8.35 5.35
C GLU A 157 19.08 -7.97 6.52
N ASN A 158 18.52 -7.56 7.68
CA ASN A 158 19.29 -6.89 8.74
C ASN A 158 19.29 -7.66 10.08
N ILE A 159 18.34 -8.57 10.30
CA ILE A 159 18.28 -9.39 11.51
C ILE A 159 18.64 -10.81 11.13
N ALA A 160 19.81 -11.30 11.53
CA ALA A 160 20.27 -12.64 11.17
C ALA A 160 19.33 -13.74 11.69
N GLU A 161 18.82 -13.56 12.89
CA GLU A 161 17.96 -14.49 13.62
C GLU A 161 16.46 -14.28 13.32
N TRP A 162 16.10 -13.58 12.23
CA TRP A 162 14.71 -13.24 11.91
C TRP A 162 13.77 -14.45 11.83
N ARG A 163 14.28 -15.65 11.52
CA ARG A 163 13.48 -16.89 11.44
C ARG A 163 13.01 -17.40 12.80
N ASN A 164 13.68 -16.99 13.88
CA ASN A 164 13.35 -17.34 15.26
C ASN A 164 13.06 -16.09 16.10
N CYS A 165 12.73 -14.98 15.45
CA CYS A 165 12.32 -13.77 16.15
C CYS A 165 10.85 -13.87 16.59
N ILE A 166 10.43 -12.91 17.39
CA ILE A 166 9.04 -12.71 17.76
C ILE A 166 8.63 -11.26 17.46
N ILE A 167 7.49 -11.10 16.79
CA ILE A 167 6.94 -9.78 16.48
C ILE A 167 6.05 -9.33 17.64
N VAL A 168 6.32 -8.17 18.20
CA VAL A 168 5.68 -7.70 19.44
C VAL A 168 4.86 -6.45 19.18
N SER A 169 3.60 -6.44 19.61
CA SER A 169 2.79 -5.22 19.64
C SER A 169 2.98 -4.50 20.97
N PRO A 170 3.30 -3.18 20.97
CA PRO A 170 3.45 -2.40 22.21
C PRO A 170 2.11 -2.14 22.93
N ASP A 171 0.99 -2.31 22.23
CA ASP A 171 -0.35 -2.20 22.79
C ASP A 171 -1.34 -3.22 22.18
N ALA A 172 -2.57 -3.22 22.66
CA ALA A 172 -3.62 -4.11 22.14
C ALA A 172 -4.18 -3.70 20.77
N GLY A 173 -4.05 -2.42 20.39
CA GLY A 173 -4.54 -1.90 19.11
C GLY A 173 -3.71 -2.38 17.92
N GLY A 174 -2.40 -2.55 18.11
CA GLY A 174 -1.46 -3.05 17.10
C GLY A 174 -1.52 -4.55 16.81
N ALA A 175 -2.40 -5.31 17.48
CA ALA A 175 -2.46 -6.77 17.37
C ALA A 175 -2.58 -7.27 15.91
N LYS A 176 -3.49 -6.68 15.12
CA LYS A 176 -3.69 -7.06 13.72
C LYS A 176 -2.47 -6.79 12.83
N ARG A 177 -1.70 -5.75 13.15
CA ARG A 177 -0.49 -5.36 12.41
C ARG A 177 0.62 -6.36 12.64
N VAL A 178 0.85 -6.73 13.90
CA VAL A 178 1.92 -7.68 14.25
C VAL A 178 1.60 -9.10 13.80
N THR A 179 0.34 -9.52 13.86
CA THR A 179 -0.07 -10.85 13.37
C THR A 179 0.14 -10.96 11.86
N SER A 180 -0.24 -9.94 11.07
CA SER A 180 0.01 -9.92 9.61
C SER A 180 1.49 -10.06 9.26
N ILE A 181 2.36 -9.35 9.97
CA ILE A 181 3.81 -9.43 9.76
C ILE A 181 4.35 -10.80 10.20
N ALA A 182 3.91 -11.29 11.35
CA ALA A 182 4.33 -12.58 11.90
C ALA A 182 3.94 -13.75 10.98
N ASP A 183 2.70 -13.76 10.46
CA ASP A 183 2.20 -14.77 9.52
C ASP A 183 3.02 -14.78 8.23
N ARG A 184 3.39 -13.60 7.70
CA ARG A 184 4.20 -13.47 6.47
C ARG A 184 5.67 -13.83 6.66
N LEU A 185 6.19 -13.76 7.89
CA LEU A 185 7.51 -14.24 8.25
C LEU A 185 7.49 -15.70 8.72
N ASN A 186 6.31 -16.25 8.97
CA ASN A 186 6.11 -17.55 9.60
C ASN A 186 6.83 -17.65 10.96
N VAL A 187 6.62 -16.64 11.80
CA VAL A 187 7.15 -16.53 13.17
C VAL A 187 6.03 -16.28 14.17
N GLU A 188 6.32 -16.42 15.46
CA GLU A 188 5.34 -16.13 16.50
C GLU A 188 5.17 -14.62 16.73
N PHE A 189 4.09 -14.25 17.42
CA PHE A 189 3.85 -12.88 17.86
C PHE A 189 3.57 -12.83 19.37
N ALA A 190 3.86 -11.68 19.97
CA ALA A 190 3.51 -11.36 21.35
C ALA A 190 2.82 -9.99 21.43
N LEU A 191 2.14 -9.75 22.54
CA LEU A 191 1.38 -8.53 22.76
C LEU A 191 1.64 -8.01 24.16
N ILE A 192 1.89 -6.71 24.26
CA ILE A 192 1.98 -6.01 25.54
C ILE A 192 0.65 -5.29 25.77
N HIS A 193 0.01 -5.62 26.89
CA HIS A 193 -1.17 -4.90 27.36
C HIS A 193 -0.80 -4.05 28.56
N LYS A 194 -1.10 -2.76 28.48
CA LYS A 194 -0.91 -1.82 29.59
C LYS A 194 -2.19 -1.75 30.42
N GLU A 195 -2.17 -2.39 31.60
CA GLU A 195 -3.24 -2.21 32.58
C GLU A 195 -3.09 -0.84 33.24
N ARG A 196 -4.06 0.05 33.01
CA ARG A 196 -4.16 1.33 33.71
C ARG A 196 -4.95 1.13 35.00
N LYS A 197 -4.26 1.04 36.14
CA LYS A 197 -4.92 1.16 37.45
C LYS A 197 -5.12 2.64 37.81
N LYS A 198 -5.99 2.91 38.78
CA LYS A 198 -6.46 4.27 39.15
C LYS A 198 -5.30 5.26 39.38
N ALA A 199 -5.63 6.55 39.30
CA ALA A 199 -4.71 7.64 39.63
C ALA A 199 -3.98 7.35 40.95
N ASN A 200 -2.64 7.26 40.88
CA ASN A 200 -1.66 6.98 41.94
C ASN A 200 -1.03 5.57 42.00
N GLU A 201 -1.38 4.62 41.12
CA GLU A 201 -0.63 3.37 40.97
C GLU A 201 0.22 3.35 39.69
N VAL A 202 1.43 2.77 39.76
CA VAL A 202 2.31 2.58 38.61
C VAL A 202 1.65 1.60 37.64
N ASP A 203 1.44 2.03 36.40
CA ASP A 203 0.83 1.21 35.34
C ASP A 203 1.60 -0.11 35.15
N ARG A 204 0.89 -1.25 35.12
CA ARG A 204 1.51 -2.58 34.92
C ARG A 204 1.44 -2.97 33.45
N MET A 205 2.58 -3.35 32.87
CA MET A 205 2.62 -3.96 31.54
C MET A 205 2.61 -5.48 31.65
N VAL A 206 1.59 -6.10 31.05
CA VAL A 206 1.43 -7.56 30.94
C VAL A 206 1.87 -7.98 29.55
N LEU A 207 2.80 -8.92 29.47
CA LEU A 207 3.24 -9.53 28.22
C LEU A 207 2.46 -10.83 28.01
N VAL A 208 1.86 -10.99 26.84
CA VAL A 208 1.21 -12.22 26.39
C VAL A 208 1.99 -12.77 25.20
N GLY A 209 2.48 -14.00 25.33
CA GLY A 209 3.41 -14.64 24.39
C GLY A 209 4.78 -14.88 25.04
N ASP A 210 5.52 -15.83 24.48
CA ASP A 210 6.85 -16.19 24.98
C ASP A 210 7.92 -15.48 24.16
N VAL A 211 8.82 -14.75 24.83
CA VAL A 211 9.89 -13.97 24.18
C VAL A 211 11.27 -14.44 24.61
N LYS A 212 11.34 -15.49 25.43
CA LYS A 212 12.57 -15.95 26.06
C LYS A 212 13.54 -16.49 25.01
N ASP A 213 14.80 -16.11 25.13
CA ASP A 213 15.92 -16.54 24.28
C ASP A 213 15.69 -16.25 22.78
N ARG A 214 14.87 -15.23 22.48
CA ARG A 214 14.51 -14.82 21.11
C ARG A 214 14.76 -13.32 20.90
N VAL A 215 14.96 -12.95 19.63
CA VAL A 215 15.00 -11.54 19.20
C VAL A 215 13.56 -11.02 19.16
N ALA A 216 13.28 -9.96 19.91
CA ALA A 216 11.97 -9.32 19.93
C ALA A 216 11.96 -8.09 19.02
N ILE A 217 10.98 -7.99 18.13
CA ILE A 217 10.82 -6.86 17.21
C ILE A 217 9.51 -6.15 17.55
N LEU A 218 9.60 -5.00 18.22
CA LEU A 218 8.46 -4.13 18.46
C LEU A 218 8.03 -3.47 17.15
N VAL A 219 6.77 -3.61 16.77
CA VAL A 219 6.21 -2.97 15.57
C VAL A 219 5.01 -2.11 15.93
N ASP A 220 5.04 -0.85 15.52
CA ASP A 220 3.94 0.09 15.69
C ASP A 220 3.77 0.98 14.45
N ASP A 221 2.61 1.62 14.28
CA ASP A 221 2.43 2.57 13.17
C ASP A 221 3.20 3.86 13.42
N MET A 222 3.20 4.37 14.65
CA MET A 222 3.87 5.62 14.97
C MET A 222 4.39 5.65 16.40
N ALA A 223 5.51 6.34 16.63
CA ALA A 223 5.96 6.67 17.98
C ALA A 223 6.20 8.18 18.13
N ASP A 224 5.62 8.72 19.20
CA ASP A 224 5.68 10.13 19.56
C ASP A 224 6.73 10.38 20.64
N THR A 225 6.36 10.37 21.93
CA THR A 225 7.31 10.59 23.04
C THR A 225 8.13 9.34 23.40
N CYS A 226 7.92 8.22 22.69
CA CYS A 226 8.57 6.92 22.90
C CYS A 226 8.45 6.30 24.32
N GLY A 227 7.59 6.83 25.20
CA GLY A 227 7.44 6.27 26.55
C GLY A 227 6.95 4.81 26.54
N THR A 228 5.88 4.53 25.79
CA THR A 228 5.32 3.17 25.71
C THR A 228 6.32 2.18 25.13
N ILE A 229 7.01 2.54 24.03
CA ILE A 229 7.92 1.63 23.35
C ILE A 229 9.21 1.36 24.15
N CYS A 230 9.74 2.36 24.87
CA CYS A 230 10.89 2.15 25.75
C CYS A 230 10.54 1.22 26.93
N HIS A 231 9.39 1.44 27.59
CA HIS A 231 8.95 0.54 28.66
C HIS A 231 8.63 -0.86 28.16
N ALA A 232 8.11 -0.98 26.93
CA ALA A 232 7.92 -2.26 26.27
C ALA A 232 9.26 -2.99 26.06
N ALA A 233 10.30 -2.28 25.64
CA ALA A 233 11.64 -2.86 25.49
C ALA A 233 12.21 -3.36 26.81
N ASP A 234 12.12 -2.57 27.89
CA ASP A 234 12.56 -2.99 29.23
C ASP A 234 11.82 -4.25 29.68
N LYS A 235 10.52 -4.33 29.39
CA LYS A 235 9.69 -5.48 29.74
C LYS A 235 10.07 -6.74 28.96
N LEU A 236 10.41 -6.60 27.68
CA LEU A 236 10.87 -7.71 26.83
C LEU A 236 12.20 -8.27 27.29
N LEU A 237 13.16 -7.40 27.63
CA LEU A 237 14.45 -7.82 28.18
C LEU A 237 14.29 -8.51 29.53
N SER A 238 13.43 -7.97 30.41
CA SER A 238 13.10 -8.59 31.71
C SER A 238 12.43 -9.96 31.55
N ALA A 239 11.78 -10.22 30.42
CA ALA A 239 11.16 -11.50 30.09
C ALA A 239 12.12 -12.46 29.36
N GLY A 240 13.37 -12.07 29.13
CA GLY A 240 14.43 -12.92 28.56
C GLY A 240 14.64 -12.76 27.06
N ALA A 241 14.17 -11.68 26.43
CA ALA A 241 14.50 -11.39 25.03
C ALA A 241 16.01 -11.14 24.86
N THR A 242 16.62 -11.70 23.81
CA THR A 242 18.06 -11.58 23.54
C THR A 242 18.45 -10.18 23.08
N LYS A 243 17.64 -9.62 22.17
CA LYS A 243 17.77 -8.26 21.61
C LYS A 243 16.40 -7.69 21.34
N VAL A 244 16.28 -6.37 21.40
CA VAL A 244 15.04 -5.67 21.08
C VAL A 244 15.27 -4.68 19.93
N TYR A 245 14.47 -4.81 18.88
CA TYR A 245 14.37 -3.86 17.79
C TYR A 245 13.05 -3.11 17.89
N ALA A 246 12.99 -1.88 17.41
CA ALA A 246 11.75 -1.15 17.20
C ALA A 246 11.62 -0.78 15.73
N ILE A 247 10.47 -1.05 15.12
CA ILE A 247 10.15 -0.66 13.75
C ILE A 247 8.85 0.13 13.78
N LEU A 248 8.90 1.34 13.23
CA LEU A 248 7.79 2.28 13.22
C LEU A 248 7.60 2.80 11.81
N THR A 249 6.35 2.91 11.33
CA THR A 249 6.17 3.60 10.04
C THR A 249 6.48 5.08 10.22
N HIS A 250 5.82 5.76 11.15
CA HIS A 250 5.93 7.20 11.37
C HIS A 250 6.73 7.53 12.65
N GLY A 251 7.98 7.97 12.48
CA GLY A 251 8.83 8.46 13.58
C GLY A 251 8.55 9.92 13.91
N ILE A 252 7.55 10.21 14.76
CA ILE A 252 7.25 11.60 15.19
C ILE A 252 8.33 12.11 16.14
N PHE A 253 8.70 11.28 17.12
CA PHE A 253 9.84 11.50 18.02
C PHE A 253 9.89 12.91 18.64
N SER A 254 8.79 13.34 19.27
CA SER A 254 8.71 14.65 19.91
C SER A 254 9.18 14.63 21.38
N GLY A 255 9.52 15.80 21.92
CA GLY A 255 9.91 15.97 23.32
C GLY A 255 11.07 15.06 23.75
N PRO A 256 10.91 14.22 24.78
CA PRO A 256 11.99 13.39 25.32
C PRO A 256 12.28 12.11 24.50
N ALA A 257 11.71 11.96 23.29
CA ALA A 257 11.81 10.72 22.52
C ALA A 257 13.26 10.31 22.25
N ILE A 258 14.09 11.24 21.76
CA ILE A 258 15.48 10.95 21.38
C ILE A 258 16.34 10.50 22.56
N SER A 259 16.23 11.20 23.70
CA SER A 259 16.97 10.82 24.92
C SER A 259 16.50 9.47 25.45
N ARG A 260 15.18 9.18 25.39
CA ARG A 260 14.63 7.88 25.77
C ARG A 260 15.11 6.76 24.87
N ILE A 261 15.15 6.95 23.56
CA ILE A 261 15.66 5.94 22.61
C ILE A 261 17.15 5.65 22.87
N ASN A 262 17.96 6.70 23.07
CA ASN A 262 19.38 6.54 23.38
C ASN A 262 19.59 5.73 24.67
N ASN A 263 18.82 6.02 25.71
CA ASN A 263 18.92 5.35 27.02
C ASN A 263 18.29 3.95 27.03
N ALA A 264 17.31 3.69 26.16
CA ALA A 264 16.65 2.39 26.07
C ALA A 264 17.53 1.35 25.39
N ALA A 265 17.36 0.10 25.77
CA ALA A 265 18.14 -1.03 25.26
C ALA A 265 17.62 -1.56 23.91
N PHE A 266 17.46 -0.64 22.94
CA PHE A 266 17.25 -0.98 21.54
C PHE A 266 18.58 -1.24 20.83
N GLU A 267 18.61 -2.30 20.02
CA GLU A 267 19.70 -2.53 19.06
C GLU A 267 19.61 -1.53 17.90
N ALA A 268 18.40 -1.34 17.36
CA ALA A 268 18.09 -0.31 16.37
C ALA A 268 16.63 0.12 16.45
N VAL A 269 16.37 1.37 16.08
CA VAL A 269 15.03 1.94 15.88
C VAL A 269 14.88 2.31 14.42
N VAL A 270 14.03 1.58 13.69
CA VAL A 270 13.83 1.73 12.26
C VAL A 270 12.58 2.55 12.00
N VAL A 271 12.72 3.57 11.16
CA VAL A 271 11.59 4.40 10.73
C VAL A 271 11.57 4.62 9.24
N THR A 272 10.40 4.93 8.69
CA THR A 272 10.30 5.44 7.31
C THR A 272 10.59 6.94 7.25
N ASN A 273 10.75 7.46 6.03
CA ASN A 273 10.89 8.89 5.76
C ASN A 273 9.54 9.60 5.50
N THR A 274 8.42 9.09 6.05
CA THR A 274 7.14 9.83 5.99
C THR A 274 7.20 11.16 6.75
N ILE A 275 8.15 11.29 7.67
CA ILE A 275 8.45 12.48 8.48
C ILE A 275 9.98 12.69 8.39
N PRO A 276 10.49 13.93 8.26
CA PRO A 276 11.93 14.20 8.22
C PRO A 276 12.65 13.65 9.46
N GLN A 277 13.81 13.01 9.26
CA GLN A 277 14.57 12.34 10.32
C GLN A 277 16.05 12.75 10.38
N GLU A 278 16.53 13.53 9.41
CA GLU A 278 17.94 13.87 9.22
C GLU A 278 18.53 14.54 10.45
N ASP A 279 17.76 15.40 11.10
CA ASP A 279 18.15 16.07 12.34
C ASP A 279 18.18 15.08 13.52
N LYS A 280 17.14 14.25 13.64
CA LYS A 280 16.99 13.28 14.73
C LYS A 280 18.08 12.20 14.71
N MET A 281 18.52 11.79 13.52
CA MET A 281 19.62 10.83 13.33
C MET A 281 20.96 11.37 13.84
N LYS A 282 21.22 12.69 13.73
CA LYS A 282 22.44 13.30 14.27
C LYS A 282 22.53 13.16 15.79
N HIS A 283 21.37 13.18 16.45
CA HIS A 283 21.25 13.07 17.91
C HIS A 283 21.02 11.64 18.41
N CYS A 284 20.78 10.67 17.52
CA CYS A 284 20.51 9.29 17.87
C CYS A 284 21.13 8.30 16.86
N PRO A 285 22.27 7.68 17.20
CA PRO A 285 22.93 6.74 16.30
C PRO A 285 22.14 5.42 16.10
N LYS A 286 21.16 5.15 16.96
CA LYS A 286 20.30 3.95 16.87
C LYS A 286 19.20 4.08 15.82
N ILE A 287 18.88 5.31 15.39
CA ILE A 287 17.83 5.53 14.39
C ILE A 287 18.36 5.16 13.00
N GLN A 288 17.66 4.25 12.35
CA GLN A 288 17.89 3.89 10.96
C GLN A 288 16.68 4.32 10.13
N VAL A 289 16.92 5.10 9.09
CA VAL A 289 15.85 5.52 8.18
C VAL A 289 15.88 4.65 6.94
N LYS A 290 14.77 3.99 6.66
CA LYS A 290 14.58 3.34 5.36
C LYS A 290 14.16 4.38 4.33
N ALA A 291 15.13 5.15 3.86
CA ALA A 291 14.94 6.15 2.81
C ALA A 291 15.04 5.55 1.39
N GLN A 292 15.73 4.42 1.19
CA GLN A 292 16.32 4.14 -0.13
C GLN A 292 15.45 3.40 -1.14
N ARG A 293 14.33 2.77 -0.74
CA ARG A 293 13.48 2.05 -1.72
C ARG A 293 11.98 2.21 -1.56
N ASP A 294 11.45 2.72 -0.44
CA ASP A 294 10.05 2.44 -0.11
C ASP A 294 9.15 3.68 -0.13
N GLY A 295 9.23 4.63 0.80
CA GLY A 295 8.30 5.79 0.83
C GLY A 295 8.21 6.53 -0.52
N ILE A 296 9.36 6.76 -1.14
CA ILE A 296 9.48 7.43 -2.44
C ILE A 296 8.99 6.55 -3.59
N TYR A 297 9.26 5.24 -3.56
CA TYR A 297 8.82 4.31 -4.61
C TYR A 297 7.31 4.09 -4.55
N TRP A 298 6.76 3.87 -3.36
CA TRP A 298 5.34 3.68 -3.16
C TRP A 298 4.56 4.95 -3.53
N LEU A 299 5.04 6.14 -3.15
CA LEU A 299 4.40 7.39 -3.53
C LEU A 299 4.51 7.68 -5.03
N SER A 300 5.71 7.51 -5.63
CA SER A 300 5.89 7.73 -7.08
C SER A 300 5.12 6.70 -7.92
N GLU A 301 5.16 5.42 -7.58
CA GLU A 301 4.38 4.39 -8.29
C GLU A 301 2.88 4.52 -8.02
N ALA A 302 2.44 4.95 -6.83
CA ALA A 302 1.04 5.29 -6.60
C ALA A 302 0.60 6.44 -7.51
N THR A 303 1.34 7.55 -7.55
CA THR A 303 1.10 8.66 -8.48
C THR A 303 1.07 8.18 -9.94
N ARG A 304 1.96 7.25 -10.32
CA ARG A 304 2.02 6.68 -11.68
C ARG A 304 0.87 5.72 -12.00
N CYS A 305 0.49 4.85 -11.07
CA CYS A 305 -0.63 3.92 -11.19
C CYS A 305 -1.96 4.70 -11.23
N LEU A 306 -2.10 5.79 -10.46
CA LEU A 306 -3.25 6.71 -10.50
C LEU A 306 -3.39 7.43 -11.83
N ARG A 307 -2.29 7.91 -12.41
CA ARG A 307 -2.30 8.46 -13.77
C ARG A 307 -2.81 7.46 -14.81
N ARG A 308 -2.58 6.16 -14.59
CA ARG A 308 -3.01 5.08 -15.48
C ARG A 308 -4.38 4.51 -15.14
N ASN A 309 -5.06 5.05 -14.12
CA ASN A 309 -6.31 4.54 -13.58
C ASN A 309 -6.23 3.06 -13.15
N ARG A 310 -5.09 2.64 -12.60
CA ARG A 310 -4.83 1.26 -12.15
C ARG A 310 -4.34 1.27 -10.70
N THR A 311 -5.17 1.57 -9.71
CA THR A 311 -4.72 1.60 -8.30
C THR A 311 -4.38 0.21 -7.73
N SER A 312 -5.00 -0.86 -8.25
CA SER A 312 -4.69 -2.23 -7.81
C SER A 312 -3.27 -2.71 -8.12
N CYS A 313 -2.56 -2.09 -9.09
CA CYS A 313 -1.16 -2.45 -9.35
C CYS A 313 -0.25 -2.17 -8.17
N CYS A 314 -0.56 -1.17 -7.35
CA CYS A 314 0.14 -0.78 -6.14
C CYS A 314 0.26 -1.92 -5.11
N PHE A 315 -0.56 -2.96 -5.18
CA PHE A 315 -0.59 -4.03 -4.19
C PHE A 315 -0.16 -5.42 -4.72
N ASP A 316 0.09 -5.59 -6.04
CA ASP A 316 0.48 -6.90 -6.64
C ASP A 316 2.00 -7.09 -6.70
N ARG A 317 2.54 -8.00 -5.85
CA ARG A 317 3.97 -8.40 -5.69
C ARG A 317 4.82 -8.45 -6.98
N ARG A 318 4.23 -8.74 -8.14
CA ARG A 318 4.97 -8.84 -9.42
C ARG A 318 5.55 -7.52 -9.94
N CYS A 319 5.05 -6.37 -9.50
CA CYS A 319 5.66 -5.07 -9.83
C CYS A 319 6.82 -4.68 -8.89
N TRP A 320 7.11 -5.45 -7.83
CA TRP A 320 7.84 -4.96 -6.65
C TRP A 320 9.18 -5.66 -6.37
N LEU A 321 9.49 -6.78 -7.03
CA LEU A 321 10.65 -7.62 -6.67
C LEU A 321 11.76 -7.74 -7.72
N GLU A 322 11.61 -7.18 -8.93
CA GLU A 322 12.68 -7.26 -9.95
C GLU A 322 13.22 -5.89 -10.34
N PRO A 323 14.56 -5.68 -10.33
CA PRO A 323 15.14 -4.57 -11.06
C PRO A 323 14.82 -4.78 -12.54
N ARG A 324 13.95 -3.94 -13.11
CA ARG A 324 13.74 -3.93 -14.55
C ARG A 324 15.06 -3.57 -15.22
N SER A 325 15.75 -4.57 -15.75
CA SER A 325 16.77 -4.35 -16.77
C SER A 325 16.10 -3.68 -17.98
N PRO A 326 16.78 -2.78 -18.69
CA PRO A 326 16.20 -2.03 -19.82
C PRO A 326 15.78 -2.92 -21.01
N LEU A 327 16.00 -4.24 -20.94
CA LEU A 327 15.68 -5.21 -21.99
C LEU A 327 14.24 -5.77 -21.91
N MET A 328 13.49 -5.55 -20.82
CA MET A 328 12.09 -6.02 -20.69
C MET A 328 11.04 -5.07 -21.29
N THR A 329 11.43 -4.13 -22.15
CA THR A 329 10.48 -3.22 -22.80
C THR A 329 9.84 -3.83 -24.05
N ASN A 330 10.37 -4.95 -24.58
CA ASN A 330 9.90 -5.55 -25.84
C ASN A 330 8.98 -6.77 -25.69
N CYS A 331 8.76 -7.32 -24.50
CA CYS A 331 7.92 -8.52 -24.34
C CYS A 331 6.43 -8.20 -24.16
N CYS A 332 6.09 -7.04 -23.59
CA CYS A 332 4.70 -6.65 -23.34
C CYS A 332 4.01 -5.92 -24.51
N ILE A 333 4.72 -5.66 -25.62
CA ILE A 333 4.16 -4.99 -26.81
C ILE A 333 3.50 -6.00 -27.77
N THR A 334 3.75 -7.30 -27.62
CA THR A 334 3.23 -8.34 -28.54
C THR A 334 1.93 -9.00 -28.06
N MET A 335 1.18 -8.39 -27.15
CA MET A 335 -0.13 -8.91 -26.68
C MET A 335 -1.30 -7.95 -26.90
N ALA A 336 -1.10 -6.89 -27.65
CA ALA A 336 -2.16 -5.98 -28.07
C ALA A 336 -1.97 -5.63 -29.54
N HIS A 337 -2.55 -6.43 -30.44
CA HIS A 337 -3.05 -6.05 -31.77
C HIS A 337 -3.49 -7.32 -32.54
N PHE A 338 -4.65 -7.87 -32.19
CA PHE A 338 -5.43 -8.71 -33.11
C PHE A 338 -6.92 -8.48 -32.82
N ILE A 339 -7.39 -7.26 -33.11
CA ILE A 339 -8.81 -7.01 -33.35
C ILE A 339 -8.98 -7.06 -34.86
N ILE A 340 -9.45 -8.19 -35.37
CA ILE A 340 -9.74 -8.36 -36.80
C ILE A 340 -10.99 -7.53 -37.12
N ARG A 341 -10.79 -6.41 -37.83
CA ARG A 341 -11.84 -5.79 -38.65
C ARG A 341 -11.88 -6.53 -40.00
N PRO A 342 -13.07 -6.88 -40.54
CA PRO A 342 -13.13 -7.45 -41.87
C PRO A 342 -13.08 -6.33 -42.90
N GLN A 343 -11.96 -6.18 -43.60
CA GLN A 343 -11.95 -5.59 -44.93
C GLN A 343 -11.20 -6.54 -45.86
N GLY A 344 -11.91 -7.01 -46.87
CA GLY A 344 -11.36 -7.90 -47.88
C GLY A 344 -10.43 -7.15 -48.82
N ARG A 345 -9.30 -7.77 -49.13
CA ARG A 345 -8.85 -8.09 -50.49
C ARG A 345 -7.58 -8.93 -50.41
N GLU A 346 -7.56 -9.93 -51.27
CA GLU A 346 -6.46 -10.86 -51.50
C GLU A 346 -5.17 -10.11 -51.84
N GLU A 347 -4.03 -10.59 -51.35
CA GLU A 347 -2.89 -10.84 -52.23
C GLU A 347 -1.92 -11.87 -51.64
N LYS A 348 -1.42 -12.71 -52.54
CA LYS A 348 -0.77 -14.00 -52.27
C LYS A 348 0.73 -13.82 -52.08
N HIS A 349 1.31 -14.45 -51.05
CA HIS A 349 2.65 -15.01 -51.18
C HIS A 349 2.72 -16.43 -50.61
N LYS A 350 3.02 -17.37 -51.52
CA LYS A 350 3.28 -18.80 -51.31
C LYS A 350 4.61 -18.99 -50.57
N ILE A 351 4.62 -19.84 -49.55
CA ILE A 351 5.81 -20.60 -49.14
C ILE A 351 5.47 -22.08 -49.35
N ARG A 352 6.26 -22.79 -50.17
CA ARG A 352 6.10 -24.23 -50.44
C ARG A 352 6.84 -25.03 -49.37
N CYS A 353 6.17 -26.04 -48.81
CA CYS A 353 6.81 -27.15 -48.11
C CYS A 353 7.38 -28.13 -49.14
N ALA A 354 8.63 -28.55 -48.96
CA ALA A 354 9.24 -29.64 -49.71
C ALA A 354 9.47 -30.84 -48.78
N ASP A 355 8.77 -31.92 -49.11
CA ASP A 355 9.17 -33.34 -49.09
C ASP A 355 9.88 -33.93 -47.87
N PHE A 356 9.15 -34.73 -47.08
CA PHE A 356 9.59 -36.07 -46.67
C PHE A 356 8.40 -37.03 -46.68
N HIS A 357 8.48 -38.05 -47.53
CA HIS A 357 7.52 -39.15 -47.64
C HIS A 357 8.20 -40.41 -47.07
N GLN A 358 7.56 -41.09 -46.10
CA GLN A 358 7.24 -42.54 -46.11
C GLN A 358 6.57 -43.00 -44.78
N PRO A 359 5.83 -44.13 -44.77
CA PRO A 359 4.57 -44.28 -44.04
C PRO A 359 4.68 -45.10 -42.74
N GLY A 360 3.83 -44.81 -41.76
CA GLY A 360 3.70 -45.64 -40.56
C GLY A 360 2.64 -45.10 -39.59
N ILE A 361 1.68 -45.95 -39.23
CA ILE A 361 0.55 -45.69 -38.33
C ILE A 361 1.05 -45.68 -36.87
N LEU A 362 0.94 -44.56 -36.16
CA LEU A 362 1.08 -44.47 -34.69
C LEU A 362 0.14 -43.39 -34.10
N PRO A 363 -0.41 -43.58 -32.86
CA PRO A 363 -1.44 -42.73 -32.24
C PRO A 363 -0.85 -41.39 -31.73
N PRO A 364 -1.67 -40.37 -31.36
CA PRO A 364 -1.20 -38.99 -31.22
C PRO A 364 -0.19 -38.87 -30.08
N GLN A 365 1.08 -38.65 -30.45
CA GLN A 365 2.12 -38.22 -29.52
C GLN A 365 2.10 -36.69 -29.41
N ILE A 366 2.23 -36.23 -28.17
CA ILE A 366 2.44 -34.83 -27.81
C ILE A 366 3.77 -34.38 -28.42
N TRP A 367 3.74 -33.40 -29.32
CA TRP A 367 4.96 -32.77 -29.83
C TRP A 367 5.40 -31.67 -28.86
N LEU A 368 6.44 -31.93 -28.07
CA LEU A 368 7.19 -30.88 -27.38
C LEU A 368 8.08 -30.19 -28.42
N PHE A 369 7.80 -28.92 -28.75
CA PHE A 369 8.76 -28.07 -29.43
C PHE A 369 9.66 -27.40 -28.40
N THR A 370 10.89 -27.89 -28.26
CA THR A 370 11.96 -27.21 -27.50
C THR A 370 12.65 -26.22 -28.44
N PHE A 371 12.44 -24.92 -28.23
CA PHE A 371 13.23 -23.89 -28.90
C PHE A 371 14.64 -23.88 -28.28
N PHE A 372 15.65 -24.32 -29.02
CA PHE A 372 17.04 -24.06 -28.71
C PHE A 372 17.43 -22.70 -29.30
N LEU A 373 17.63 -21.71 -28.42
CA LEU A 373 18.49 -20.55 -28.70
C LEU A 373 19.86 -20.88 -28.07
N PRO A 374 20.97 -20.83 -28.82
CA PRO A 374 22.28 -21.12 -28.26
C PRO A 374 22.73 -19.95 -27.37
N GLU A 375 23.29 -20.31 -26.22
CA GLU A 375 24.08 -19.49 -25.28
C GLU A 375 23.34 -18.34 -24.57
N ILE A 376 22.95 -18.57 -23.30
CA ILE A 376 23.35 -17.82 -22.09
C ILE A 376 22.63 -18.45 -20.87
N LEU A 377 23.33 -18.53 -19.75
CA LEU A 377 23.13 -19.37 -18.56
C LEU A 377 21.78 -19.27 -17.82
N ASN A 378 21.35 -20.45 -17.33
CA ASN A 378 20.52 -20.75 -16.15
C ASN A 378 19.22 -19.94 -15.92
N CYS A 379 18.13 -20.41 -16.52
CA CYS A 379 16.77 -20.18 -16.03
C CYS A 379 15.98 -21.50 -16.08
N THR A 380 15.25 -21.82 -15.01
CA THR A 380 14.35 -22.99 -14.92
C THR A 380 13.27 -22.95 -16.02
N PRO A 381 12.93 -24.07 -16.68
CA PRO A 381 11.99 -24.07 -17.79
C PRO A 381 10.55 -23.82 -17.31
N CYS A 382 9.91 -22.78 -17.85
CA CYS A 382 8.47 -22.57 -17.73
C CYS A 382 7.74 -23.48 -18.74
N HIS A 383 6.96 -24.45 -18.26
CA HIS A 383 6.10 -25.27 -19.13
C HIS A 383 4.83 -24.50 -19.51
N CYS A 384 4.74 -24.05 -20.76
CA CYS A 384 3.48 -23.61 -21.36
C CYS A 384 2.85 -24.76 -22.13
N LEU A 385 1.74 -25.33 -21.62
CA LEU A 385 0.91 -26.28 -22.35
C LEU A 385 -0.02 -25.50 -23.29
N VAL A 386 0.19 -25.63 -24.60
CA VAL A 386 -0.72 -25.09 -25.62
C VAL A 386 -1.44 -26.28 -26.27
N HIS A 387 -2.73 -26.43 -25.99
CA HIS A 387 -3.58 -27.41 -26.68
C HIS A 387 -4.13 -26.80 -27.98
N PHE A 388 -3.75 -27.36 -29.12
CA PHE A 388 -4.46 -27.13 -30.39
C PHE A 388 -5.46 -28.28 -30.61
N GLN A 389 -6.75 -27.95 -30.76
CA GLN A 389 -7.72 -28.86 -31.34
C GLN A 389 -7.85 -28.54 -32.83
N GLY A 390 -7.72 -29.56 -33.67
CA GLY A 390 -7.96 -29.47 -35.12
C GLY A 390 -9.42 -29.16 -35.46
N PRO A 391 -9.71 -28.81 -36.72
CA PRO A 391 -11.00 -28.27 -37.14
C PRO A 391 -12.12 -29.30 -36.96
N THR A 392 -13.21 -28.91 -36.29
CA THR A 392 -14.48 -29.65 -36.31
C THR A 392 -15.34 -29.18 -37.49
N ASN A 393 -16.03 -30.11 -38.13
CA ASN A 393 -16.76 -29.95 -39.40
C ASN A 393 -18.05 -29.08 -39.33
N THR A 394 -18.12 -28.16 -38.38
CA THR A 394 -19.25 -27.25 -38.20
C THR A 394 -18.68 -25.89 -37.81
N GLY A 395 -18.50 -25.00 -38.78
CA GLY A 395 -17.79 -23.72 -38.64
C GLY A 395 -18.35 -22.76 -37.57
N ARG A 396 -18.05 -23.01 -36.30
CA ARG A 396 -18.27 -22.11 -35.16
C ARG A 396 -17.09 -22.21 -34.20
N PHE A 397 -16.35 -21.11 -34.05
CA PHE A 397 -15.35 -20.97 -32.99
C PHE A 397 -16.07 -20.78 -31.63
N LYS A 398 -15.70 -21.59 -30.63
CA LYS A 398 -16.04 -21.33 -29.22
C LYS A 398 -14.80 -20.77 -28.52
N THR A 399 -14.89 -19.55 -28.01
CA THR A 399 -13.90 -18.98 -27.09
C THR A 399 -14.22 -19.53 -25.68
N MET A 400 -13.26 -20.20 -25.06
CA MET A 400 -13.37 -20.65 -23.66
C MET A 400 -12.38 -19.82 -22.83
N ALA A 401 -12.90 -18.98 -21.93
CA ALA A 401 -12.10 -18.26 -20.95
C ALA A 401 -11.91 -19.16 -19.72
N LEU A 402 -10.67 -19.50 -19.39
CA LEU A 402 -10.33 -20.12 -18.11
C LEU A 402 -10.14 -19.00 -17.08
N GLY A 403 -11.11 -18.88 -16.16
CA GLY A 403 -10.94 -18.10 -14.93
C GLY A 403 -10.12 -18.91 -13.93
N HIS A 404 -9.02 -18.34 -13.44
CA HIS A 404 -8.37 -18.81 -12.22
C HIS A 404 -9.15 -18.28 -11.02
N GLY A 405 -9.96 -19.13 -10.39
CA GLY A 405 -10.58 -18.87 -9.10
C GLY A 405 -9.60 -19.16 -7.96
N TRP A 406 -9.42 -18.18 -7.07
CA TRP A 406 -8.87 -18.37 -5.74
C TRP A 406 -9.90 -19.09 -4.86
N PHE A 407 -9.45 -20.10 -4.11
CA PHE A 407 -10.20 -20.69 -3.01
C PHE A 407 -10.15 -19.75 -1.80
N SER A 408 -11.33 -19.41 -1.26
CA SER A 408 -11.54 -19.04 0.13
C SER A 408 -12.75 -19.84 0.62
N ASP A 409 -12.57 -20.63 1.67
CA ASP A 409 -13.59 -21.53 2.22
C ASP A 409 -14.68 -20.80 3.03
N HIS A 410 -15.85 -21.47 3.08
CA HIS A 410 -17.09 -21.27 3.87
C HIS A 410 -18.11 -20.26 3.31
N ASP A 411 -19.38 -20.58 3.03
CA ASP A 411 -20.22 -21.76 3.34
C ASP A 411 -21.37 -21.95 2.32
N TYR A 412 -22.00 -23.11 2.46
CA TYR A 412 -22.91 -23.85 1.57
C TYR A 412 -24.30 -23.24 1.22
N PHE A 413 -24.89 -23.89 0.21
CA PHE A 413 -26.31 -24.02 -0.20
C PHE A 413 -26.91 -22.93 -1.10
N VAL A 414 -26.94 -23.20 -2.41
CA VAL A 414 -28.12 -23.36 -3.31
C VAL A 414 -27.54 -23.78 -4.67
N GLY A 415 -27.95 -24.80 -5.42
CA GLY A 415 -29.06 -25.75 -5.39
C GLY A 415 -29.08 -26.48 -6.76
N GLN A 416 -29.67 -27.66 -6.83
CA GLN A 416 -30.23 -28.22 -8.08
C GLN A 416 -31.50 -28.97 -7.65
N TRP A 417 -32.61 -28.87 -8.37
CA TRP A 417 -32.94 -29.80 -9.45
C TRP A 417 -34.01 -29.19 -10.37
N PHE A 418 -33.82 -29.38 -11.68
CA PHE A 418 -34.85 -29.17 -12.70
C PHE A 418 -35.61 -30.49 -12.93
N SER A 419 -36.95 -30.43 -12.93
CA SER A 419 -37.82 -30.82 -14.06
C SER A 419 -39.20 -31.32 -13.60
N LYS A 420 -40.18 -31.07 -14.50
CA LYS A 420 -41.39 -31.85 -14.81
C LYS A 420 -42.77 -31.33 -14.32
N TRP A 421 -43.62 -31.08 -15.33
CA TRP A 421 -45.09 -30.87 -15.40
C TRP A 421 -45.66 -29.46 -15.10
N GLY A 422 -46.37 -28.87 -16.08
CA GLY A 422 -47.21 -27.66 -15.94
C GLY A 422 -48.68 -28.01 -15.66
N PRO A 423 -49.67 -27.18 -16.06
CA PRO A 423 -49.82 -25.72 -15.95
C PRO A 423 -50.92 -25.37 -14.92
N GLY A 424 -50.86 -24.21 -14.24
CA GLY A 424 -51.94 -23.87 -13.29
C GLY A 424 -51.87 -22.49 -12.64
N ARG A 425 -52.67 -21.57 -13.20
CA ARG A 425 -53.43 -20.44 -12.62
C ARG A 425 -52.77 -19.47 -11.61
N ALA A 426 -52.99 -18.21 -11.95
CA ALA A 426 -52.83 -17.01 -11.14
C ALA A 426 -53.59 -17.04 -9.80
N THR A 427 -53.04 -16.32 -8.81
CA THR A 427 -53.77 -15.32 -8.00
C THR A 427 -52.80 -14.47 -7.18
N SER A 428 -52.99 -13.16 -7.25
CA SER A 428 -52.40 -12.09 -6.46
C SER A 428 -52.93 -12.05 -5.03
N VAL A 429 -52.07 -11.81 -4.02
CA VAL A 429 -52.49 -11.27 -2.71
C VAL A 429 -51.41 -10.35 -2.13
N SER A 430 -51.85 -9.19 -1.66
CA SER A 430 -51.15 -8.04 -1.07
C SER A 430 -50.66 -8.27 0.38
N PRO A 431 -49.81 -7.36 0.94
CA PRO A 431 -49.16 -7.56 2.23
C PRO A 431 -50.01 -7.10 3.42
N GLY A 432 -50.01 -7.89 4.50
CA GLY A 432 -50.66 -7.61 5.78
C GLY A 432 -49.67 -7.43 6.92
N ASN A 433 -49.82 -6.30 7.63
CA ASN A 433 -49.22 -5.95 8.92
C ASN A 433 -49.49 -6.99 10.03
N LEU A 434 -48.53 -7.12 10.95
CA LEU A 434 -48.64 -7.35 12.42
C LEU A 434 -47.21 -7.64 12.90
N GLY A 435 -46.67 -7.14 14.01
CA GLY A 435 -47.25 -6.61 15.24
C GLY A 435 -46.27 -6.99 16.37
N LYS A 436 -46.01 -6.06 17.28
CA LYS A 436 -45.12 -6.14 18.44
C LYS A 436 -45.27 -7.42 19.27
N MET A 437 -44.15 -7.94 19.78
CA MET A 437 -43.91 -8.21 21.22
C MET A 437 -42.41 -8.27 21.47
#